data_AF-A0A151RKD5-F1
#
_entry.id   AF-A0A151RKD5-F1
#
_cell.length_a   1.000
_cell.length_b   1.000
_cell.length_c   1.000
_cell.angle_alpha   90.00
_cell.angle_beta   90.00
_cell.angle_gamma   90.00
#
_symmetry.space_group_name_H-M   'P 1'
#
loop_
_entity.id
_entity.type
_entity.pdbx_description
1 polymer ?
#
loop_
_entity_poly.entity_id
_entity_poly.type
_entity_poly.pdbx_seq_one_letter_code
_entity_poly.pdbx_strand_id
1 'polypeptide(L)'
;EKSRSKSKSRYKNVECHYCHKTGHIQRNCFLWKKENKGKKGKYKEKDHDGDDRVATATCDDLVILSDHGSVNLVSDESMWIVDSGATLHVTPRKEFFTSYTSGDFGVLKMGNDGVSKVIGVGDVCLQTNMGMQLLLRGVKHAPDVRFNLISLQILDDGGYDNHFGSGKWKLTKGNLVMAGGEKNSKLYWTKALVAKDSVNAMDMEASLWHRRLSHISENGLNCLAKKDVLQGLKSVELEKCSYCMAGKQTRVFFKKHPPSRKLELLKLVHSDVCGPLKVKAFSGALYFVTFIDDCSRKLWVYALSRKDQVLEGFKQFHALVERQSGKKLKRIRTDNGGEYCGPFDVYCKKHGIAHKKTPPKTPQLNGLAERMNRTLLERVRCMLSDAKLPKHFWGEALYTVVHVINLTPTVILNSEVPEKIWFGKNASYDHLRVFGCKAFVHIPRDERSKLDTKTRQCIFIGYGEDEFVYRFYDPVEKKLVRSRDVQFMEDQTIKRY
;
A
#
# COMPACT_ATOMS: atom_id res chain seq x y z
N GLU A 1 -52.82 42.26 -50.08
CA GLU A 1 -52.50 43.10 -48.90
C GLU A 1 -52.24 42.23 -47.68
N LYS A 2 -51.30 42.63 -46.82
CA LYS A 2 -50.90 41.94 -45.60
C LYS A 2 -51.98 42.16 -44.51
N SER A 3 -52.47 41.09 -43.87
CA SER A 3 -53.13 41.22 -42.56
C SER A 3 -52.45 40.30 -41.52
N ARG A 4 -51.83 40.94 -40.52
CA ARG A 4 -51.17 40.32 -39.36
C ARG A 4 -52.24 39.95 -38.33
N SER A 5 -52.40 38.66 -38.02
CA SER A 5 -53.21 38.22 -36.88
C SER A 5 -52.44 38.40 -35.56
N LYS A 6 -53.03 39.19 -34.65
CA LYS A 6 -52.50 39.52 -33.31
C LYS A 6 -52.55 38.29 -32.40
N SER A 7 -51.39 37.85 -31.92
CA SER A 7 -51.26 36.84 -30.86
C SER A 7 -51.80 37.36 -29.52
N LYS A 8 -52.72 36.61 -28.89
CA LYS A 8 -53.28 36.88 -27.56
C LYS A 8 -52.17 36.98 -26.49
N SER A 9 -52.24 38.01 -25.64
CA SER A 9 -51.29 38.27 -24.53
C SER A 9 -51.28 37.12 -23.52
N ARG A 10 -50.09 36.50 -23.33
CA ARG A 10 -49.84 35.33 -22.48
C ARG A 10 -49.99 35.55 -20.97
N TYR A 11 -50.28 36.77 -20.51
CA TYR A 11 -50.15 37.15 -19.09
C TYR A 11 -51.40 37.78 -18.48
N LYS A 12 -52.53 37.75 -19.18
CA LYS A 12 -53.75 38.50 -18.78
C LYS A 12 -54.25 38.18 -17.36
N ASN A 13 -54.02 36.96 -16.87
CA ASN A 13 -54.46 36.49 -15.55
C ASN A 13 -53.28 36.20 -14.58
N VAL A 14 -52.06 36.64 -14.91
CA VAL A 14 -50.89 36.40 -14.06
C VAL A 14 -50.66 37.61 -13.15
N GLU A 15 -50.63 37.37 -11.84
CA GLU A 15 -50.34 38.39 -10.82
C GLU A 15 -48.84 38.56 -10.63
N CYS A 16 -48.38 39.81 -10.58
CA CYS A 16 -46.99 40.14 -10.35
C CYS A 16 -46.60 39.94 -8.88
N HIS A 17 -45.64 39.06 -8.60
CA HIS A 17 -45.13 38.78 -7.23
C HIS A 17 -44.49 39.96 -6.49
N TYR A 18 -44.30 41.12 -7.14
CA TYR A 18 -43.70 42.31 -6.51
C TYR A 18 -44.70 43.45 -6.32
N CYS A 19 -45.64 43.67 -7.25
CA CYS A 19 -46.62 44.77 -7.14
C CYS A 19 -48.07 44.32 -7.06
N HIS A 20 -48.33 43.00 -7.04
CA HIS A 20 -49.65 42.37 -6.90
C HIS A 20 -50.70 42.78 -7.95
N LYS A 21 -50.27 43.38 -9.06
CA LYS A 21 -51.15 43.70 -10.21
C LYS A 21 -51.12 42.59 -11.25
N THR A 22 -52.26 42.32 -11.87
CA THR A 22 -52.40 41.31 -12.93
C THR A 22 -51.95 41.84 -14.29
N GLY A 23 -51.54 40.94 -15.19
CA GLY A 23 -51.14 41.28 -16.56
C GLY A 23 -49.65 41.22 -16.85
N HIS A 24 -48.79 41.00 -15.84
CA HIS A 24 -47.33 40.93 -15.99
C HIS A 24 -46.68 40.18 -14.81
N ILE A 25 -45.43 39.74 -15.00
CA ILE A 25 -44.60 39.10 -13.96
C ILE A 25 -43.50 40.05 -13.47
N GLN A 26 -42.92 39.76 -12.29
CA GLN A 26 -41.96 40.64 -11.58
C GLN A 26 -40.83 41.19 -12.46
N ARG A 27 -40.24 40.37 -13.35
CA ARG A 27 -39.19 40.81 -14.30
C ARG A 27 -39.61 41.97 -15.22
N ASN A 28 -40.92 42.12 -15.43
CA ASN A 28 -41.53 43.16 -16.27
C ASN A 28 -42.25 44.23 -15.45
N CYS A 29 -42.12 44.21 -14.12
CA CYS A 29 -42.72 45.20 -13.24
C CYS A 29 -41.97 46.53 -13.35
N PHE A 30 -42.71 47.60 -13.66
CA PHE A 30 -42.15 48.94 -13.78
C PHE A 30 -41.56 49.47 -12.47
N LEU A 31 -42.21 49.18 -11.33
CA LEU A 31 -41.75 49.59 -10.00
C LEU A 31 -40.41 48.91 -9.65
N TRP A 32 -40.33 47.59 -9.85
CA TRP A 32 -39.11 46.81 -9.64
C TRP A 32 -37.93 47.28 -10.50
N LYS A 33 -38.19 47.73 -11.74
CA LYS A 33 -37.17 48.30 -12.64
C LYS A 33 -36.76 49.73 -12.26
N LYS A 34 -37.62 50.49 -11.59
CA LYS A 34 -37.32 51.87 -11.17
C LYS A 34 -36.37 51.88 -9.97
N GLU A 35 -36.53 50.95 -9.03
CA GLU A 35 -35.66 50.82 -7.85
C GLU A 35 -34.26 50.28 -8.19
N ASN A 36 -34.14 49.44 -9.23
CA ASN A 36 -32.87 48.77 -9.58
C ASN A 36 -32.00 49.50 -10.63
N LYS A 37 -32.23 50.79 -10.87
CA LYS A 37 -31.54 51.54 -11.94
C LYS A 37 -30.12 52.05 -11.61
N GLY A 38 -29.61 51.85 -10.39
CA GLY A 38 -28.34 52.44 -9.94
C GLY A 38 -27.06 51.64 -10.18
N LYS A 39 -27.10 50.42 -10.74
CA LYS A 39 -25.90 49.58 -10.87
C LYS A 39 -25.69 49.10 -12.31
N LYS A 40 -25.08 49.95 -13.17
CA LYS A 40 -24.27 49.55 -14.35
C LYS A 40 -23.56 50.76 -15.02
N GLY A 41 -22.26 50.89 -14.69
CA GLY A 41 -21.07 51.16 -15.52
C GLY A 41 -20.96 52.34 -16.49
N LYS A 42 -19.73 52.88 -16.66
CA LYS A 42 -19.26 53.53 -17.92
C LYS A 42 -17.73 53.73 -17.98
N TYR A 43 -17.12 53.28 -19.08
CA TYR A 43 -15.77 53.61 -19.57
C TYR A 43 -15.83 54.79 -20.55
N LYS A 44 -14.77 55.63 -20.62
CA LYS A 44 -14.26 56.30 -21.84
C LYS A 44 -12.84 56.90 -21.61
N GLU A 45 -11.99 56.79 -22.63
CA GLU A 45 -10.57 57.21 -22.75
C GLU A 45 -10.37 58.74 -22.97
N LYS A 46 -9.26 59.36 -22.50
CA LYS A 46 -8.03 59.70 -23.27
C LYS A 46 -7.11 60.78 -22.61
N ASP A 47 -5.79 60.54 -22.76
CA ASP A 47 -4.59 61.41 -22.89
C ASP A 47 -3.90 62.18 -21.72
N HIS A 48 -2.62 61.76 -21.49
CA HIS A 48 -1.34 62.44 -21.20
C HIS A 48 -1.16 63.55 -20.13
N ASP A 49 -0.46 63.24 -19.02
CA ASP A 49 0.97 63.55 -18.71
C ASP A 49 1.22 63.66 -17.20
N GLY A 50 2.38 63.17 -16.73
CA GLY A 50 2.99 63.59 -15.46
C GLY A 50 3.06 62.57 -14.31
N ASP A 51 4.13 61.78 -14.34
CA ASP A 51 5.01 61.33 -13.24
C ASP A 51 4.48 60.64 -11.95
N ASP A 52 5.15 59.53 -11.68
CA ASP A 52 5.33 58.73 -10.45
C ASP A 52 4.22 58.66 -9.39
N ARG A 53 3.64 57.46 -9.27
CA ARG A 53 3.65 56.65 -8.02
C ARG A 53 3.10 55.24 -8.25
N VAL A 54 3.84 54.26 -7.74
CA VAL A 54 3.50 52.83 -7.66
C VAL A 54 2.11 52.62 -7.06
N ALA A 55 1.23 51.90 -7.79
CA ALA A 55 0.01 51.30 -7.24
C ALA A 55 -0.25 49.94 -7.90
N THR A 56 -0.24 48.91 -7.04
CA THR A 56 -0.57 47.51 -7.28
C THR A 56 -1.82 47.31 -8.14
N ALA A 57 -1.68 46.54 -9.22
CA ALA A 57 -2.80 46.11 -10.07
C ALA A 57 -3.81 45.28 -9.25
N THR A 58 -5.04 45.79 -9.18
CA THR A 58 -6.19 45.13 -8.58
C THR A 58 -6.85 44.17 -9.56
N CYS A 59 -6.92 42.90 -9.16
CA CYS A 59 -7.92 41.87 -9.49
C CYS A 59 -8.28 41.64 -10.97
N ASP A 60 -7.67 40.63 -11.57
CA ASP A 60 -8.27 39.90 -12.69
C ASP A 60 -9.41 39.01 -12.15
N ASP A 61 -10.65 39.43 -12.36
CA ASP A 61 -11.84 38.64 -12.01
C ASP A 61 -11.93 37.38 -12.89
N LEU A 62 -11.74 36.19 -12.30
CA LEU A 62 -12.02 34.90 -12.95
C LEU A 62 -13.53 34.63 -12.96
N VAL A 63 -14.20 35.00 -14.06
CA VAL A 63 -15.62 34.66 -14.28
C VAL A 63 -15.73 33.26 -14.92
N ILE A 64 -16.16 32.25 -14.16
CA ILE A 64 -16.57 30.96 -14.74
C ILE A 64 -17.97 31.12 -15.35
N LEU A 65 -18.03 31.38 -16.66
CA LEU A 65 -19.27 31.31 -17.44
C LEU A 65 -19.58 29.83 -17.76
N SER A 66 -20.54 29.23 -17.07
CA SER A 66 -21.08 27.93 -17.45
C SER A 66 -22.04 28.09 -18.63
N ASP A 67 -21.69 27.55 -19.79
CA ASP A 67 -22.58 27.42 -20.95
C ASP A 67 -23.59 26.27 -20.71
N HIS A 68 -24.72 26.27 -21.42
CA HIS A 68 -25.74 25.22 -21.33
C HIS A 68 -25.20 23.81 -21.65
N GLY A 69 -24.10 23.70 -22.40
CA GLY A 69 -23.37 22.43 -22.62
C GLY A 69 -22.65 21.88 -21.37
N SER A 70 -22.35 22.73 -20.37
CA SER A 70 -21.72 22.33 -19.10
C SER A 70 -22.69 21.57 -18.18
N VAL A 71 -24.00 21.67 -18.40
CA VAL A 71 -25.02 21.05 -17.53
C VAL A 71 -25.02 19.51 -17.66
N ASN A 72 -24.73 18.98 -18.85
CA ASN A 72 -24.65 17.52 -19.08
C ASN A 72 -23.36 16.88 -18.50
N LEU A 73 -22.32 17.67 -18.24
CA LEU A 73 -21.07 17.21 -17.62
C LEU A 73 -21.14 17.22 -16.08
N VAL A 74 -21.98 18.09 -15.49
CA VAL A 74 -22.25 18.10 -14.03
C VAL A 74 -22.84 16.77 -13.55
N SER A 75 -23.59 16.07 -14.41
CA SER A 75 -24.17 14.75 -14.11
C SER A 75 -23.19 13.58 -14.21
N ASP A 76 -22.02 13.76 -14.84
CA ASP A 76 -20.99 12.70 -14.89
C ASP A 76 -20.10 12.78 -13.64
N GLU A 77 -20.33 11.86 -12.70
CA GLU A 77 -19.59 11.76 -11.44
C GLU A 77 -18.08 11.52 -11.65
N SER A 78 -17.66 11.15 -12.87
CA SER A 78 -16.26 10.91 -13.19
C SER A 78 -15.51 12.12 -13.73
N MET A 79 -16.14 13.30 -13.79
CA MET A 79 -15.53 14.49 -14.39
C MET A 79 -14.90 15.42 -13.35
N TRP A 80 -13.66 15.84 -13.64
CA TRP A 80 -12.89 16.76 -12.83
C TRP A 80 -12.35 17.91 -13.68
N ILE A 81 -12.45 19.14 -13.17
CA ILE A 81 -11.85 20.31 -13.78
C ILE A 81 -10.42 20.42 -13.27
N VAL A 82 -9.49 20.60 -14.20
CA VAL A 82 -8.09 20.88 -13.91
C VAL A 82 -7.91 22.39 -13.93
N ASP A 83 -7.63 22.97 -12.77
CA ASP A 83 -7.70 24.41 -12.56
C ASP A 83 -6.39 24.96 -11.98
N SER A 84 -5.79 25.92 -12.70
CA SER A 84 -4.61 26.67 -12.25
C SER A 84 -4.95 27.73 -11.22
N GLY A 85 -6.19 28.22 -11.18
CA GLY A 85 -6.66 29.22 -10.22
C GLY A 85 -7.08 28.62 -8.88
N ALA A 86 -7.28 27.30 -8.81
CA ALA A 86 -7.62 26.61 -7.58
C ALA A 86 -6.37 26.41 -6.71
N THR A 87 -6.42 26.88 -5.46
CA THR A 87 -5.38 26.66 -4.45
C THR A 87 -5.58 25.36 -3.67
N LEU A 88 -6.75 24.71 -3.83
CA LEU A 88 -7.15 23.51 -3.09
C LEU A 88 -7.78 22.50 -4.04
N HIS A 89 -7.61 21.21 -3.76
CA HIS A 89 -8.49 20.19 -4.30
C HIS A 89 -9.85 20.30 -3.63
N VAL A 90 -10.94 20.29 -4.40
CA VAL A 90 -12.29 20.48 -3.86
C VAL A 90 -13.27 19.53 -4.53
N THR A 91 -14.18 18.95 -3.77
CA THR A 91 -15.34 18.23 -4.30
C THR A 91 -16.58 18.49 -3.44
N PRO A 92 -17.79 18.58 -4.03
CA PRO A 92 -19.05 18.58 -3.28
C PRO A 92 -19.51 17.19 -2.85
N ARG A 93 -18.77 16.13 -3.21
CA ARG A 93 -19.20 14.74 -3.08
C ARG A 93 -18.47 14.03 -1.96
N LYS A 94 -19.18 13.75 -0.87
CA LYS A 94 -18.63 13.01 0.28
C LYS A 94 -18.25 11.57 -0.08
N GLU A 95 -18.97 10.96 -1.02
CA GLU A 95 -18.78 9.57 -1.46
C GLU A 95 -17.49 9.33 -2.27
N PHE A 96 -16.73 10.39 -2.57
CA PHE A 96 -15.46 10.29 -3.31
C PHE A 96 -14.26 10.02 -2.42
N PHE A 97 -14.42 10.27 -1.13
CA PHE A 97 -13.33 10.23 -0.17
C PHE A 97 -12.99 8.80 0.23
N THR A 98 -11.71 8.47 0.15
CA THR A 98 -11.16 7.22 0.68
C THR A 98 -10.83 7.35 2.17
N SER A 99 -10.38 8.55 2.60
CA SER A 99 -10.33 8.97 4.01
C SER A 99 -11.24 10.18 4.20
N TYR A 100 -11.95 10.29 5.32
CA TYR A 100 -12.82 11.44 5.56
C TYR A 100 -12.88 11.81 7.04
N THR A 101 -12.46 13.04 7.36
CA THR A 101 -12.68 13.67 8.67
C THR A 101 -13.78 14.71 8.53
N SER A 102 -14.89 14.51 9.23
CA SER A 102 -15.96 15.51 9.33
C SER A 102 -15.58 16.57 10.36
N GLY A 103 -15.89 17.83 10.09
CA GLY A 103 -15.57 18.92 11.00
C GLY A 103 -15.78 20.29 10.37
N ASP A 104 -15.48 21.33 11.12
CA ASP A 104 -15.43 22.70 10.60
C ASP A 104 -13.99 23.02 10.21
N PHE A 105 -13.73 23.14 8.91
CA PHE A 105 -12.40 23.44 8.37
C PHE A 105 -12.35 24.84 7.75
N GLY A 106 -13.26 25.73 8.17
CA GLY A 106 -13.35 27.10 7.68
C GLY A 106 -14.18 27.21 6.41
N VAL A 107 -13.94 28.30 5.66
CA VAL A 107 -14.72 28.67 4.47
C VAL A 107 -13.84 28.69 3.22
N LEU A 108 -14.36 28.10 2.15
CA LEU A 108 -13.82 28.20 0.80
C LEU A 108 -14.37 29.47 0.15
N LYS A 109 -13.49 30.38 -0.27
CA LYS A 109 -13.86 31.55 -1.09
C LYS A 109 -13.84 31.17 -2.56
N MET A 110 -14.87 31.56 -3.29
CA MET A 110 -15.04 31.29 -4.71
C MET A 110 -14.78 32.56 -5.52
N GLY A 111 -14.50 32.41 -6.82
CA GLY A 111 -14.20 33.55 -7.72
C GLY A 111 -15.36 34.54 -7.95
N ASN A 112 -16.53 34.30 -7.36
CA ASN A 112 -17.70 35.17 -7.42
C ASN A 112 -18.01 35.87 -6.08
N ASP A 113 -17.02 36.01 -5.20
CA ASP A 113 -17.14 36.48 -3.80
C ASP A 113 -18.04 35.60 -2.90
N GLY A 114 -18.56 34.50 -3.43
CA GLY A 114 -19.31 33.53 -2.66
C GLY A 114 -18.40 32.76 -1.70
N VAL A 115 -18.97 32.31 -0.59
CA VAL A 115 -18.31 31.45 0.38
C VAL A 115 -19.08 30.15 0.55
N SER A 116 -18.36 29.04 0.65
CA SER A 116 -18.95 27.74 1.01
C SER A 116 -18.23 27.18 2.23
N LYS A 117 -18.98 26.54 3.13
CA LYS A 117 -18.40 25.93 4.32
C LYS A 117 -17.67 24.64 3.95
N VAL A 118 -16.46 24.48 4.45
CA VAL A 118 -15.73 23.21 4.34
C VAL A 118 -16.11 22.32 5.52
N ILE A 119 -16.96 21.33 5.26
CA ILE A 119 -17.54 20.44 6.28
C ILE A 119 -16.79 19.12 6.44
N GLY A 120 -15.74 18.93 5.65
CA GLY A 120 -14.90 17.74 5.70
C GLY A 120 -13.60 17.91 4.94
N VAL A 121 -12.61 17.12 5.34
CA VAL A 121 -11.32 17.01 4.65
C VAL A 121 -10.93 15.55 4.57
N GLY A 122 -10.28 15.17 3.50
CA GLY A 122 -9.74 13.83 3.36
C GLY A 122 -9.09 13.59 2.01
N ASP A 123 -8.75 12.35 1.72
CA ASP A 123 -8.05 11.98 0.50
C ASP A 123 -9.04 11.38 -0.51
N VAL A 124 -8.79 11.61 -1.80
CA VAL A 124 -9.56 11.04 -2.92
C VAL A 124 -8.61 10.30 -3.84
N CYS A 125 -8.86 9.01 -4.04
CA CYS A 125 -8.10 8.21 -5.00
C CYS A 125 -8.84 8.11 -6.34
N LEU A 126 -8.18 8.56 -7.40
CA LEU A 126 -8.71 8.62 -8.74
C LEU A 126 -8.02 7.60 -9.65
N GLN A 127 -8.81 6.75 -10.29
CA GLN A 127 -8.36 6.00 -11.45
C GLN A 127 -8.50 6.86 -12.70
N THR A 128 -7.38 7.27 -13.28
CA THR A 128 -7.33 8.15 -14.44
C THR A 128 -7.74 7.42 -15.71
N ASN A 129 -8.07 8.17 -16.76
CA ASN A 129 -8.34 7.64 -18.10
C ASN A 129 -7.19 6.81 -18.72
N MET A 130 -5.98 6.90 -18.16
CA MET A 130 -4.82 6.08 -18.55
C MET A 130 -4.70 4.79 -17.73
N GLY A 131 -5.65 4.50 -16.83
CA GLY A 131 -5.64 3.33 -15.94
C GLY A 131 -4.70 3.44 -14.74
N MET A 132 -4.11 4.62 -14.52
CA MET A 132 -3.22 4.90 -13.40
C MET A 132 -4.00 5.37 -12.17
N GLN A 133 -3.45 5.16 -10.97
CA GLN A 133 -4.02 5.73 -9.75
C GLN A 133 -3.34 7.08 -9.44
N LEU A 134 -4.17 8.09 -9.18
CA LEU A 134 -3.78 9.43 -8.76
C LEU A 134 -4.42 9.72 -7.40
N LEU A 135 -3.60 9.85 -6.37
CA LEU A 135 -4.05 10.21 -5.04
C LEU A 135 -4.04 11.73 -4.86
N LEU A 136 -5.21 12.30 -4.63
CA LEU A 136 -5.36 13.70 -4.22
C LEU A 136 -5.42 13.75 -2.70
N ARG A 137 -4.46 14.42 -2.07
CA ARG A 137 -4.37 14.53 -0.61
C ARG A 137 -5.06 15.79 -0.10
N GLY A 138 -5.70 15.71 1.07
CA GLY A 138 -6.25 16.89 1.76
C GLY A 138 -7.36 17.62 0.99
N VAL A 139 -8.10 16.91 0.16
CA VAL A 139 -9.26 17.39 -0.60
C VAL A 139 -10.30 17.97 0.36
N LYS A 140 -10.85 19.13 0.01
CA LYS A 140 -11.88 19.82 0.79
C LYS A 140 -13.27 19.40 0.32
N HIS A 141 -14.12 19.01 1.27
CA HIS A 141 -15.53 18.74 1.03
C HIS A 141 -16.35 20.01 1.25
N ALA A 142 -16.84 20.58 0.15
CA ALA A 142 -17.62 21.82 0.13
C ALA A 142 -18.91 21.60 -0.69
N PRO A 143 -20.07 21.33 -0.05
CA PRO A 143 -21.30 20.93 -0.72
C PRO A 143 -21.86 21.95 -1.71
N ASP A 144 -21.59 23.24 -1.50
CA ASP A 144 -22.14 24.32 -2.34
C ASP A 144 -21.32 24.55 -3.62
N VAL A 145 -20.20 23.83 -3.79
CA VAL A 145 -19.38 23.89 -5.00
C VAL A 145 -20.02 23.04 -6.10
N ARG A 146 -19.98 23.53 -7.33
CA ARG A 146 -20.67 22.90 -8.47
C ARG A 146 -19.89 21.78 -9.15
N PHE A 147 -18.56 21.78 -9.02
CA PHE A 147 -17.66 20.91 -9.78
C PHE A 147 -16.57 20.32 -8.88
N ASN A 148 -16.04 19.17 -9.30
CA ASN A 148 -14.82 18.63 -8.69
C ASN A 148 -13.61 19.37 -9.29
N LEU A 149 -12.72 19.89 -8.43
CA LEU A 149 -11.57 20.69 -8.83
C LEU A 149 -10.27 19.98 -8.45
N ILE A 150 -9.37 19.87 -9.42
CA ILE A 150 -7.98 19.48 -9.22
C ILE A 150 -7.12 20.73 -9.29
N SER A 151 -6.53 21.13 -8.17
CA SER A 151 -5.53 22.19 -8.12
C SER A 151 -4.25 21.73 -8.82
N LEU A 152 -3.82 22.52 -9.81
CA LEU A 152 -2.54 22.30 -10.47
C LEU A 152 -1.34 22.62 -9.57
N GLN A 153 -1.48 23.62 -8.70
CA GLN A 153 -0.44 24.02 -7.75
C GLN A 153 -0.09 22.87 -6.80
N ILE A 154 -1.11 22.20 -6.23
CA ILE A 154 -0.89 21.05 -5.34
C ILE A 154 -0.25 19.87 -6.10
N LEU A 155 -0.58 19.68 -7.38
CA LEU A 155 0.07 18.66 -8.18
C LEU A 155 1.54 19.01 -8.48
N ASP A 156 1.83 20.27 -8.78
CA ASP A 156 3.21 20.75 -9.00
C ASP A 156 4.07 20.57 -7.74
N ASP A 157 3.57 21.01 -6.58
CA ASP A 157 4.19 20.79 -5.26
C ASP A 157 4.38 19.28 -4.95
N GLY A 158 3.51 18.43 -5.50
CA GLY A 158 3.58 16.97 -5.41
C GLY A 158 4.59 16.29 -6.36
N GLY A 159 5.35 17.09 -7.11
CA GLY A 159 6.35 16.65 -8.08
C GLY A 159 5.74 16.06 -9.35
N TYR A 160 4.61 16.58 -9.81
CA TYR A 160 4.01 16.22 -11.09
C TYR A 160 4.14 17.35 -12.10
N ASP A 161 4.55 17.02 -13.33
CA ASP A 161 4.68 18.01 -14.40
C ASP A 161 3.39 18.12 -15.21
N ASN A 162 2.92 19.36 -15.39
CA ASN A 162 1.69 19.67 -16.11
C ASN A 162 1.98 20.24 -17.51
N HIS A 163 1.51 19.54 -18.54
CA HIS A 163 1.71 19.94 -19.93
C HIS A 163 0.38 20.31 -20.59
N PHE A 164 0.32 21.51 -21.17
CA PHE A 164 -0.85 22.01 -21.90
C PHE A 164 -0.47 22.30 -23.36
N GLY A 165 -1.33 21.89 -24.30
CA GLY A 165 -1.12 22.19 -25.71
C GLY A 165 -2.10 21.47 -26.61
N SER A 166 -2.39 22.05 -27.77
CA SER A 166 -3.27 21.45 -28.79
C SER A 166 -4.65 21.02 -28.26
N GLY A 167 -5.20 21.79 -27.31
CA GLY A 167 -6.47 21.49 -26.66
C GLY A 167 -6.45 20.29 -25.70
N LYS A 168 -5.26 19.83 -25.28
CA LYS A 168 -5.08 18.70 -24.36
C LYS A 168 -4.28 19.11 -23.13
N TRP A 169 -4.55 18.42 -22.03
CA TRP A 169 -3.77 18.43 -20.81
C TRP A 169 -3.14 17.06 -20.58
N LYS A 170 -1.91 17.03 -20.10
CA LYS A 170 -1.19 15.81 -19.76
C LYS A 170 -0.44 16.01 -18.44
N LEU A 171 -0.66 15.10 -17.51
CA LEU A 171 0.05 15.02 -16.23
C LEU A 171 1.12 13.93 -16.31
N THR A 172 2.35 14.26 -15.94
CA THR A 172 3.46 13.29 -15.88
C THR A 172 4.14 13.28 -14.51
N LYS A 173 4.80 12.16 -14.19
CA LYS A 173 5.73 12.08 -13.07
C LYS A 173 7.00 11.43 -13.57
N GLY A 174 8.02 12.25 -13.83
CA GLY A 174 9.16 11.85 -14.66
C GLY A 174 8.69 11.42 -16.05
N ASN A 175 9.12 10.25 -16.53
CA ASN A 175 8.78 9.78 -17.88
C ASN A 175 7.39 9.10 -17.99
N LEU A 176 6.67 8.94 -16.89
CA LEU A 176 5.38 8.24 -16.86
C LEU A 176 4.21 9.22 -17.03
N VAL A 177 3.27 8.87 -17.90
CA VAL A 177 2.02 9.61 -18.10
C VAL A 177 0.98 9.15 -17.08
N MET A 178 0.59 10.05 -16.19
CA MET A 178 -0.31 9.75 -15.07
C MET A 178 -1.77 9.99 -15.42
N ALA A 179 -2.08 11.08 -16.13
CA ALA A 179 -3.44 11.44 -16.53
C ALA A 179 -3.43 12.23 -17.84
N GLY A 180 -4.54 12.20 -18.56
CA GLY A 180 -4.77 13.04 -19.74
C GLY A 180 -6.15 13.67 -19.70
N GLY A 181 -6.26 14.90 -20.21
CA GLY A 181 -7.51 15.63 -20.27
C GLY A 181 -7.67 16.40 -21.57
N GLU A 182 -8.88 16.90 -21.80
CA GLU A 182 -9.26 17.62 -23.02
C GLU A 182 -9.90 18.96 -22.66
N LYS A 183 -9.65 19.96 -23.51
CA LYS A 183 -10.23 21.29 -23.36
C LYS A 183 -11.67 21.27 -23.86
N ASN A 184 -12.62 21.56 -22.97
CA ASN A 184 -14.03 21.73 -23.30
C ASN A 184 -14.57 23.03 -22.68
N SER A 185 -15.27 23.82 -23.49
CA SER A 185 -15.81 25.14 -23.08
C SER A 185 -14.80 26.01 -22.33
N LYS A 186 -13.57 26.11 -22.88
CA LYS A 186 -12.42 26.87 -22.35
C LYS A 186 -11.73 26.30 -21.09
N LEU A 187 -12.30 25.28 -20.44
CA LEU A 187 -11.70 24.61 -19.28
C LEU A 187 -11.06 23.28 -19.68
N TYR A 188 -10.06 22.81 -18.93
CA TYR A 188 -9.51 21.47 -19.10
C TYR A 188 -10.22 20.48 -18.19
N TRP A 189 -10.72 19.41 -18.78
CA TRP A 189 -11.45 18.36 -18.11
C TRP A 189 -10.66 17.07 -18.16
N THR A 190 -10.69 16.32 -17.07
CA THR A 190 -10.18 14.95 -17.03
C THR A 190 -11.27 14.01 -16.55
N LYS A 191 -11.35 12.85 -17.21
CA LYS A 191 -12.19 11.75 -16.77
C LYS A 191 -11.39 10.89 -15.81
N ALA A 192 -11.87 10.81 -14.58
CA ALA A 192 -11.25 10.10 -13.49
C ALA A 192 -12.32 9.44 -12.63
N LEU A 193 -12.31 8.11 -12.58
CA LEU A 193 -13.23 7.34 -11.75
C LEU A 193 -12.70 7.32 -10.32
N VAL A 194 -13.57 7.53 -9.33
CA VAL A 194 -13.19 7.30 -7.95
C VAL A 194 -12.92 5.81 -7.75
N ALA A 195 -11.71 5.48 -7.35
CA ALA A 195 -11.34 4.12 -7.00
C ALA A 195 -11.94 3.80 -5.61
N LYS A 196 -13.18 3.31 -5.60
CA LYS A 196 -13.93 2.98 -4.37
C LYS A 196 -13.33 1.83 -3.56
N ASP A 197 -12.34 1.12 -4.11
CA ASP A 197 -11.65 0.00 -3.48
C ASP A 197 -10.17 0.27 -3.13
N SER A 198 -9.69 1.51 -3.24
CA SER A 198 -8.32 1.86 -2.85
C SER A 198 -8.27 2.52 -1.48
N VAL A 199 -8.13 1.65 -0.50
CA VAL A 199 -7.76 1.87 0.90
C VAL A 199 -6.67 2.96 1.03
N ASN A 200 -6.96 3.94 1.89
CA ASN A 200 -6.10 5.00 2.47
C ASN A 200 -4.59 4.95 2.15
N ALA A 201 -4.04 6.09 1.75
CA ALA A 201 -2.60 6.22 1.50
C ALA A 201 -1.72 6.26 2.76
N MET A 202 -2.32 6.33 3.96
CA MET A 202 -1.64 6.01 5.22
C MET A 202 -1.81 4.53 5.62
N ASP A 203 -2.96 3.91 5.32
CA ASP A 203 -3.16 2.45 5.52
C ASP A 203 -2.35 1.60 4.55
N MET A 204 -2.00 2.14 3.38
CA MET A 204 -1.14 1.45 2.42
C MET A 204 0.23 1.15 3.03
N GLU A 205 0.75 1.97 3.95
CA GLU A 205 2.08 1.75 4.50
C GLU A 205 2.10 0.67 5.59
N ALA A 206 1.14 0.69 6.52
CA ALA A 206 1.00 -0.36 7.52
C ALA A 206 0.63 -1.70 6.88
N SER A 207 -0.27 -1.70 5.89
CA SER A 207 -0.64 -2.88 5.10
C SER A 207 0.54 -3.41 4.27
N LEU A 208 1.31 -2.52 3.62
CA LEU A 208 2.51 -2.90 2.88
C LEU A 208 3.55 -3.53 3.81
N TRP A 209 3.83 -2.91 4.95
CA TRP A 209 4.76 -3.47 5.94
C TRP A 209 4.24 -4.78 6.52
N HIS A 210 2.95 -4.90 6.78
CA HIS A 210 2.33 -6.17 7.18
C HIS A 210 2.61 -7.28 6.16
N ARG A 211 2.46 -7.00 4.86
CA ARG A 211 2.72 -7.95 3.77
C ARG A 211 4.22 -8.25 3.60
N ARG A 212 5.09 -7.23 3.62
CA ARG A 212 6.56 -7.36 3.60
C ARG A 212 7.08 -8.21 4.76
N LEU A 213 6.45 -8.08 5.94
CA LEU A 213 6.77 -8.82 7.16
C LEU A 213 5.99 -10.14 7.29
N SER A 214 5.68 -10.79 6.16
CA SER A 214 5.07 -12.12 6.12
C SER A 214 3.78 -12.20 6.94
N HIS A 215 2.93 -11.18 6.78
CA HIS A 215 1.69 -11.00 7.51
C HIS A 215 1.86 -10.94 9.03
N ILE A 216 2.89 -10.28 9.57
CA ILE A 216 3.09 -10.14 11.02
C ILE A 216 1.81 -9.66 11.75
N SER A 217 1.64 -10.04 13.01
CA SER A 217 0.55 -9.51 13.83
C SER A 217 0.68 -7.99 14.02
N GLU A 218 -0.45 -7.32 14.23
CA GLU A 218 -0.52 -5.90 14.53
C GLU A 218 0.35 -5.51 15.74
N ASN A 219 0.35 -6.33 16.80
CA ASN A 219 1.23 -6.12 17.96
C ASN A 219 2.71 -6.15 17.59
N GLY A 220 3.12 -7.10 16.74
CA GLY A 220 4.51 -7.18 16.28
C GLY A 220 4.90 -6.00 15.39
N LEU A 221 3.98 -5.54 14.54
CA LEU A 221 4.16 -4.37 13.69
C LEU A 221 4.30 -3.10 14.53
N ASN A 222 3.43 -2.92 15.53
CA ASN A 222 3.49 -1.84 16.52
C ASN A 222 4.83 -1.82 17.27
N CYS A 223 5.35 -2.97 17.66
CA CYS A 223 6.67 -3.05 18.31
C CYS A 223 7.80 -2.57 17.41
N LEU A 224 7.73 -2.81 16.09
CA LEU A 224 8.73 -2.34 15.14
C LEU A 224 8.57 -0.83 14.84
N ALA A 225 7.34 -0.35 14.65
CA ALA A 225 7.07 1.06 14.44
C ALA A 225 7.57 1.93 15.60
N LYS A 226 7.35 1.50 16.85
CA LYS A 226 7.86 2.17 18.06
C LYS A 226 9.39 2.22 18.14
N LYS A 227 10.09 1.35 17.45
CA LYS A 227 11.56 1.35 17.38
C LYS A 227 12.12 2.23 16.25
N ASP A 228 11.24 2.84 15.44
CA ASP A 228 11.59 3.70 14.30
C ASP A 228 12.54 3.01 13.29
N VAL A 229 12.35 1.71 13.08
CA VAL A 229 13.15 0.89 12.13
C VAL A 229 12.45 0.63 10.80
N LEU A 230 11.18 1.02 10.68
CA LEU A 230 10.37 0.85 9.48
C LEU A 230 10.17 2.21 8.83
N GLN A 231 10.92 2.47 7.75
CA GLN A 231 10.90 3.76 7.09
C GLN A 231 9.47 4.16 6.69
N GLY A 232 9.09 5.39 7.09
CA GLY A 232 7.81 6.04 6.80
C GLY A 232 6.63 5.65 7.69
N LEU A 233 6.70 4.52 8.41
CA LEU A 233 5.60 4.04 9.25
C LEU A 233 5.50 4.80 10.58
N LYS A 234 4.66 5.84 10.63
CA LYS A 234 4.45 6.69 11.83
C LYS A 234 3.34 6.19 12.77
N SER A 235 2.31 5.55 12.24
CA SER A 235 1.19 4.98 12.99
C SER A 235 0.85 3.60 12.45
N VAL A 236 0.44 2.68 13.32
CA VAL A 236 0.02 1.33 12.93
C VAL A 236 -1.47 1.22 13.16
N GLU A 237 -2.22 1.46 12.09
CA GLU A 237 -3.62 1.06 11.98
C GLU A 237 -3.67 -0.02 10.91
N LEU A 238 -3.85 -1.28 11.34
CA LEU A 238 -3.88 -2.41 10.42
C LEU A 238 -5.32 -2.87 10.21
N GLU A 239 -5.84 -2.66 9.00
CA GLU A 239 -7.13 -3.21 8.61
C GLU A 239 -7.17 -4.75 8.69
N LYS A 240 -8.38 -5.32 8.78
CA LYS A 240 -8.57 -6.76 8.80
C LYS A 240 -8.06 -7.40 7.51
N CYS A 241 -6.91 -8.07 7.60
CA CYS A 241 -6.36 -8.85 6.50
C CYS A 241 -7.14 -10.16 6.30
N SER A 242 -7.82 -10.29 5.16
CA SER A 242 -8.56 -11.50 4.78
C SER A 242 -7.68 -12.75 4.73
N TYR A 243 -6.43 -12.63 4.28
CA TYR A 243 -5.46 -13.72 4.24
C TYR A 243 -5.05 -14.19 5.64
N CYS A 244 -4.94 -13.27 6.60
CA CYS A 244 -4.69 -13.62 8.00
C CYS A 244 -5.89 -14.34 8.61
N MET A 245 -7.11 -13.87 8.36
CA MET A 245 -8.31 -14.54 8.85
C MET A 245 -8.40 -15.98 8.32
N ALA A 246 -8.15 -16.17 7.02
CA ALA A 246 -8.14 -17.51 6.41
C ALA A 246 -6.99 -18.41 6.89
N GLY A 247 -5.82 -17.84 7.20
CA GLY A 247 -4.60 -18.61 7.50
C GLY A 247 -4.29 -18.82 8.99
N LYS A 248 -4.81 -17.96 9.88
CA LYS A 248 -4.39 -17.87 11.31
C LYS A 248 -5.53 -18.00 12.31
N GLN A 249 -6.77 -18.21 11.88
CA GLN A 249 -7.88 -18.34 12.81
C GLN A 249 -7.69 -19.59 13.70
N THR A 250 -7.51 -19.36 15.01
CA THR A 250 -7.37 -20.41 16.02
C THR A 250 -8.51 -20.35 17.04
N ARG A 251 -8.93 -21.49 17.59
CA ARG A 251 -9.83 -21.54 18.76
C ARG A 251 -9.14 -20.92 20.00
N VAL A 252 -9.92 -20.34 20.91
CA VAL A 252 -9.45 -19.54 22.06
C VAL A 252 -8.38 -20.28 22.88
N PHE A 253 -7.32 -19.57 23.28
CA PHE A 253 -6.16 -20.14 23.98
C PHE A 253 -6.17 -19.84 25.49
N PHE A 254 -5.70 -20.80 26.28
CA PHE A 254 -5.46 -20.69 27.72
C PHE A 254 -4.12 -19.99 28.02
N LYS A 255 -4.07 -19.19 29.09
CA LYS A 255 -2.84 -18.53 29.56
C LYS A 255 -1.84 -19.56 30.09
N LYS A 256 -0.57 -19.42 29.69
CA LYS A 256 0.58 -20.03 30.37
C LYS A 256 1.62 -18.96 30.67
N HIS A 257 2.16 -19.03 31.88
CA HIS A 257 3.24 -18.16 32.34
C HIS A 257 4.57 -18.52 31.65
N PRO A 258 5.42 -17.53 31.32
CA PRO A 258 6.75 -17.80 30.83
C PRO A 258 7.65 -18.26 31.99
N PRO A 259 8.42 -19.35 31.85
CA PRO A 259 9.58 -19.54 32.73
C PRO A 259 10.61 -18.46 32.40
N SER A 260 11.15 -17.80 33.43
CA SER A 260 12.35 -16.99 33.27
C SER A 260 13.52 -17.89 32.85
N ARG A 261 14.34 -17.43 31.91
CA ARG A 261 15.69 -17.95 31.68
C ARG A 261 16.42 -17.05 30.70
N LYS A 262 17.43 -16.33 31.18
CA LYS A 262 18.56 -15.90 30.35
C LYS A 262 19.54 -17.07 30.31
N LEU A 263 19.52 -17.83 29.21
CA LEU A 263 20.55 -18.81 28.89
C LEU A 263 21.53 -18.17 27.90
N GLU A 264 22.76 -18.65 27.83
CA GLU A 264 23.73 -18.24 26.81
C GLU A 264 23.34 -18.82 25.44
N LEU A 265 23.79 -18.18 24.35
CA LEU A 265 23.64 -18.69 22.99
C LEU A 265 24.14 -20.13 22.89
N LEU A 266 23.43 -20.97 22.14
CA LEU A 266 23.76 -22.38 21.87
C LEU A 266 23.83 -23.29 23.11
N LYS A 267 23.37 -22.82 24.27
CA LYS A 267 23.26 -23.64 25.48
C LYS A 267 22.13 -24.68 25.39
N LEU A 268 21.11 -24.41 24.59
CA LEU A 268 20.01 -25.31 24.27
C LEU A 268 19.40 -24.91 22.92
N VAL A 269 19.31 -25.86 22.00
CA VAL A 269 18.54 -25.75 20.76
C VAL A 269 17.36 -26.71 20.82
N HIS A 270 16.16 -26.27 20.42
CA HIS A 270 14.99 -27.13 20.27
C HIS A 270 14.81 -27.47 18.80
N SER A 271 14.38 -28.70 18.51
CA SER A 271 14.18 -29.18 17.15
C SER A 271 12.89 -29.99 17.03
N ASP A 272 12.24 -29.86 15.89
CA ASP A 272 11.05 -30.64 15.53
C ASP A 272 10.93 -30.79 14.00
N VAL A 273 10.39 -31.92 13.55
CA VAL A 273 10.17 -32.19 12.12
C VAL A 273 8.70 -32.02 11.79
N CYS A 274 8.40 -31.19 10.81
CA CYS A 274 7.06 -31.04 10.29
C CYS A 274 6.89 -31.79 8.96
N GLY A 275 5.85 -32.63 8.87
CA GLY A 275 5.45 -33.32 7.65
C GLY A 275 5.03 -34.78 7.87
N PRO A 276 4.67 -35.51 6.80
CA PRO A 276 4.71 -35.05 5.41
C PRO A 276 3.61 -34.02 5.10
N LEU A 277 3.96 -33.01 4.31
CA LEU A 277 2.98 -32.13 3.70
C LEU A 277 2.37 -32.81 2.48
N LYS A 278 1.05 -32.64 2.29
CA LYS A 278 0.31 -33.27 1.18
C LYS A 278 0.77 -32.81 -0.21
N VAL A 279 1.42 -31.65 -0.30
CA VAL A 279 1.89 -31.05 -1.56
C VAL A 279 3.41 -31.00 -1.53
N LYS A 280 4.04 -31.56 -2.56
CA LYS A 280 5.50 -31.49 -2.74
C LYS A 280 5.92 -30.05 -3.05
N ALA A 281 6.99 -29.57 -2.43
CA ALA A 281 7.58 -28.29 -2.78
C ALA A 281 8.12 -28.31 -4.21
N PHE A 282 8.34 -27.14 -4.79
CA PHE A 282 9.05 -26.97 -6.06
C PHE A 282 10.43 -27.67 -6.06
N SER A 283 11.14 -27.62 -4.92
CA SER A 283 12.42 -28.32 -4.72
C SER A 283 12.30 -29.85 -4.55
N GLY A 284 11.08 -30.38 -4.46
CA GLY A 284 10.84 -31.78 -4.18
C GLY A 284 10.75 -32.14 -2.69
N ALA A 285 10.77 -31.18 -1.78
CA ALA A 285 10.62 -31.42 -0.35
C ALA A 285 9.18 -31.84 0.03
N LEU A 286 9.06 -32.65 1.09
CA LEU A 286 7.80 -33.07 1.73
C LEU A 286 7.78 -32.76 3.23
N TYR A 287 8.95 -32.53 3.83
CA TYR A 287 9.14 -32.25 5.24
C TYR A 287 9.97 -30.99 5.39
N PHE A 288 10.00 -30.43 6.60
CA PHE A 288 11.05 -29.51 7.01
C PHE A 288 11.40 -29.76 8.47
N VAL A 289 12.66 -29.52 8.83
CA VAL A 289 13.13 -29.54 10.22
C VAL A 289 13.44 -28.12 10.67
N THR A 290 13.03 -27.77 11.89
CA THR A 290 13.37 -26.48 12.51
C THR A 290 14.39 -26.65 13.61
N PHE A 291 15.31 -25.70 13.74
CA PHE A 291 16.23 -25.57 14.86
C PHE A 291 16.05 -24.19 15.48
N ILE A 292 15.80 -24.12 16.78
CA ILE A 292 15.50 -22.88 17.49
C ILE A 292 16.44 -22.74 18.68
N ASP A 293 17.28 -21.71 18.68
CA ASP A 293 18.09 -21.38 19.85
C ASP A 293 17.22 -20.85 20.99
N ASP A 294 17.36 -21.41 22.18
CA ASP A 294 16.47 -21.08 23.30
C ASP A 294 16.71 -19.66 23.86
N CYS A 295 17.93 -19.14 23.73
CA CYS A 295 18.33 -17.81 24.19
C CYS A 295 17.80 -16.71 23.25
N SER A 296 18.25 -16.74 22.00
CA SER A 296 17.96 -15.71 20.98
C SER A 296 16.62 -15.90 20.28
N ARG A 297 16.03 -17.10 20.36
CA ARG A 297 14.89 -17.53 19.53
C ARG A 297 15.17 -17.48 18.02
N LYS A 298 16.44 -17.33 17.61
CA LYS A 298 16.80 -17.40 16.21
C LYS A 298 16.45 -18.80 15.69
N LEU A 299 15.87 -18.81 14.50
CA LEU A 299 15.26 -19.96 13.87
C LEU A 299 16.00 -20.28 12.57
N TRP A 300 16.30 -21.56 12.39
CA TRP A 300 16.78 -22.12 11.15
C TRP A 300 15.83 -23.20 10.68
N VAL A 301 15.72 -23.37 9.35
CA VAL A 301 14.87 -24.38 8.75
C VAL A 301 15.59 -25.03 7.58
N TYR A 302 15.35 -26.32 7.39
CA TYR A 302 15.84 -27.09 6.24
C TYR A 302 14.69 -27.88 5.65
N ALA A 303 14.37 -27.66 4.38
CA ALA A 303 13.37 -28.43 3.65
C ALA A 303 13.95 -29.78 3.22
N LEU A 304 13.21 -30.86 3.44
CA LEU A 304 13.67 -32.25 3.27
C LEU A 304 12.70 -33.03 2.38
N SER A 305 13.22 -33.88 1.50
CA SER A 305 12.42 -34.84 0.75
C SER A 305 12.06 -36.07 1.59
N ARG A 306 12.92 -36.45 2.54
CA ARG A 306 12.77 -37.61 3.42
C ARG A 306 13.20 -37.27 4.85
N LYS A 307 12.64 -37.97 5.85
CA LYS A 307 12.96 -37.76 7.27
C LYS A 307 14.38 -38.16 7.66
N ASP A 308 15.00 -39.10 6.94
CA ASP A 308 16.39 -39.53 7.19
C ASP A 308 17.42 -38.41 6.89
N GLN A 309 17.04 -37.37 6.14
CA GLN A 309 17.87 -36.21 5.85
C GLN A 309 18.02 -35.24 7.03
N VAL A 310 17.29 -35.45 8.15
CA VAL A 310 17.37 -34.59 9.35
C VAL A 310 18.79 -34.50 9.90
N LEU A 311 19.53 -35.61 9.93
CA LEU A 311 20.92 -35.61 10.38
C LEU A 311 21.81 -34.72 9.50
N GLU A 312 21.61 -34.75 8.18
CA GLU A 312 22.42 -33.93 7.28
C GLU A 312 22.09 -32.44 7.44
N GLY A 313 20.81 -32.10 7.56
CA GLY A 313 20.40 -30.74 7.94
C GLY A 313 20.98 -30.28 9.28
N PHE A 314 21.04 -31.18 10.27
CA PHE A 314 21.63 -30.87 11.57
C PHE A 314 23.14 -30.64 11.50
N LYS A 315 23.88 -31.39 10.69
CA LYS A 315 25.32 -31.16 10.49
C LYS A 315 25.59 -29.79 9.89
N GLN A 316 24.82 -29.41 8.86
CA GLN A 316 24.91 -28.10 8.22
C GLN A 316 24.62 -26.99 9.22
N PHE A 317 23.52 -27.13 9.97
CA PHE A 317 23.16 -26.22 11.06
C PHE A 317 24.28 -26.08 12.09
N HIS A 318 24.76 -27.21 12.63
CA HIS A 318 25.77 -27.25 13.67
C HIS A 318 27.06 -26.56 13.23
N ALA A 319 27.56 -26.87 12.03
CA ALA A 319 28.75 -26.21 11.49
C ALA A 319 28.54 -24.69 11.33
N LEU A 320 27.38 -24.28 10.79
CA LEU A 320 27.05 -22.87 10.57
C LEU A 320 27.03 -22.07 11.87
N VAL A 321 26.26 -22.53 12.87
CA VAL A 321 26.01 -21.73 14.08
C VAL A 321 27.24 -21.61 14.98
N GLU A 322 28.08 -22.63 15.04
CA GLU A 322 29.34 -22.53 15.80
C GLU A 322 30.32 -21.56 15.13
N ARG A 323 30.37 -21.53 13.79
CA ARG A 323 31.21 -20.60 13.04
C ARG A 323 30.71 -19.16 13.14
N GLN A 324 29.39 -18.94 13.07
CA GLN A 324 28.80 -17.61 13.15
C GLN A 324 28.92 -16.99 14.56
N SER A 325 28.69 -17.79 15.61
CA SER A 325 28.63 -17.27 16.98
C SER A 325 29.96 -17.36 17.74
N GLY A 326 30.90 -18.20 17.28
CA GLY A 326 32.09 -18.58 18.05
C GLY A 326 31.78 -19.37 19.32
N LYS A 327 30.53 -19.79 19.54
CA LYS A 327 30.09 -20.58 20.69
C LYS A 327 29.88 -22.04 20.30
N LYS A 328 30.04 -22.93 21.27
CA LYS A 328 29.82 -24.37 21.09
C LYS A 328 28.39 -24.78 21.40
N LEU A 329 27.78 -25.60 20.54
CA LEU A 329 26.47 -26.19 20.78
C LEU A 329 26.56 -27.19 21.93
N LYS A 330 25.90 -26.88 23.05
CA LYS A 330 25.97 -27.72 24.25
C LYS A 330 24.93 -28.83 24.25
N ARG A 331 23.69 -28.49 23.87
CA ARG A 331 22.54 -29.40 24.02
C ARG A 331 21.54 -29.18 22.91
N ILE A 332 20.98 -30.28 22.43
CA ILE A 332 19.81 -30.27 21.55
C ILE A 332 18.66 -31.01 22.24
N ARG A 333 17.45 -30.47 22.12
CA ARG A 333 16.22 -31.09 22.57
C ARG A 333 15.33 -31.43 21.39
N THR A 334 14.88 -32.67 21.35
CA THR A 334 14.01 -33.22 20.30
C THR A 334 12.90 -34.05 20.93
N ASP A 335 11.94 -34.46 20.11
CA ASP A 335 11.04 -35.56 20.47
C ASP A 335 11.75 -36.93 20.37
N ASN A 336 11.00 -38.02 20.56
CA ASN A 336 11.51 -39.38 20.36
C ASN A 336 11.36 -39.86 18.90
N GLY A 337 11.38 -38.95 17.92
CA GLY A 337 11.33 -39.30 16.51
C GLY A 337 12.48 -40.23 16.11
N GLY A 338 12.19 -41.20 15.24
CA GLY A 338 13.19 -42.16 14.75
C GLY A 338 14.36 -41.48 14.02
N GLU A 339 14.09 -40.35 13.37
CA GLU A 339 15.07 -39.48 12.71
C GLU A 339 16.13 -38.89 13.66
N TYR A 340 15.81 -38.80 14.95
CA TYR A 340 16.72 -38.30 16.00
C TYR A 340 17.40 -39.45 16.76
N CYS A 341 17.23 -40.70 16.33
CA CYS A 341 17.82 -41.87 16.96
C CYS A 341 19.00 -42.42 16.15
N GLY A 342 19.80 -43.29 16.76
CA GLY A 342 20.85 -44.05 16.06
C GLY A 342 21.97 -43.15 15.51
N PRO A 343 22.09 -42.95 14.18
CA PRO A 343 23.12 -42.09 13.58
C PRO A 343 23.17 -40.68 14.16
N PHE A 344 22.02 -40.11 14.53
CA PHE A 344 21.95 -38.79 15.14
C PHE A 344 22.57 -38.76 16.54
N ASP A 345 22.27 -39.76 17.37
CA ASP A 345 22.87 -39.93 18.70
C ASP A 345 24.39 -40.11 18.62
N VAL A 346 24.86 -40.89 17.63
CA VAL A 346 26.30 -41.10 17.38
C VAL A 346 26.99 -39.79 17.02
N TYR A 347 26.38 -38.99 16.13
CA TYR A 347 26.93 -37.69 15.75
C TYR A 347 26.99 -36.71 16.94
N CYS A 348 25.93 -36.65 17.75
CA CYS A 348 25.90 -35.84 18.96
C CYS A 348 27.00 -36.25 19.96
N LYS A 349 27.16 -37.55 20.23
CA LYS A 349 28.21 -38.08 21.10
C LYS A 349 29.61 -37.71 20.59
N LYS A 350 29.85 -37.86 19.27
CA LYS A 350 31.13 -37.52 18.63
C LYS A 350 31.53 -36.06 18.84
N HIS A 351 30.56 -35.14 18.88
CA HIS A 351 30.82 -33.70 19.05
C HIS A 351 30.58 -33.21 20.49
N GLY A 352 30.35 -34.11 21.45
CA GLY A 352 30.10 -33.74 22.84
C GLY A 352 28.78 -32.98 23.07
N ILE A 353 27.81 -33.12 22.18
CA ILE A 353 26.50 -32.47 22.26
C ILE A 353 25.57 -33.34 23.10
N ALA A 354 25.02 -32.81 24.19
CA ALA A 354 24.07 -33.57 25.00
C ALA A 354 22.69 -33.59 24.33
N HIS A 355 22.27 -34.77 23.87
CA HIS A 355 20.98 -34.97 23.24
C HIS A 355 19.89 -35.24 24.30
N LYS A 356 18.94 -34.32 24.46
CA LYS A 356 17.84 -34.38 25.43
C LYS A 356 16.52 -34.72 24.73
N LYS A 357 16.14 -35.99 24.73
CA LYS A 357 14.85 -36.42 24.20
C LYS A 357 13.72 -36.13 25.20
N THR A 358 12.60 -35.58 24.75
CA THR A 358 11.44 -35.38 25.64
C THR A 358 10.79 -36.73 25.96
N PRO A 359 10.37 -36.98 27.21
CA PRO A 359 9.65 -38.21 27.55
C PRO A 359 8.41 -38.40 26.69
N PRO A 360 8.05 -39.66 26.35
CA PRO A 360 6.78 -39.95 25.69
C PRO A 360 5.60 -39.32 26.43
N LYS A 361 4.59 -38.82 25.70
CA LYS A 361 3.35 -38.22 26.24
C LYS A 361 3.51 -36.90 27.02
N THR A 362 4.66 -36.21 26.91
CA THR A 362 4.87 -34.85 27.48
C THR A 362 5.14 -33.78 26.39
N PRO A 363 4.19 -33.54 25.46
CA PRO A 363 4.37 -32.62 24.33
C PRO A 363 4.69 -31.17 24.77
N GLN A 364 4.33 -30.81 26.00
CA GLN A 364 4.60 -29.47 26.55
C GLN A 364 6.10 -29.15 26.60
N LEU A 365 6.98 -30.15 26.68
CA LEU A 365 8.43 -29.97 26.82
C LEU A 365 9.15 -29.63 25.52
N ASN A 366 8.62 -30.03 24.36
CA ASN A 366 9.08 -29.60 23.03
C ASN A 366 8.15 -28.56 22.39
N GLY A 367 7.16 -28.07 23.14
CA GLY A 367 6.11 -27.20 22.62
C GLY A 367 6.61 -25.87 22.03
N LEU A 368 7.88 -25.49 22.22
CA LEU A 368 8.46 -24.34 21.51
C LEU A 368 8.55 -24.62 20.00
N ALA A 369 9.20 -25.72 19.62
CA ALA A 369 9.41 -26.07 18.22
C ALA A 369 8.09 -26.42 17.53
N GLU A 370 7.21 -27.17 18.20
CA GLU A 370 5.87 -27.47 17.69
C GLU A 370 5.03 -26.20 17.42
N ARG A 371 5.02 -25.24 18.37
CA ARG A 371 4.30 -23.97 18.20
C ARG A 371 4.89 -23.15 17.06
N MET A 372 6.22 -23.14 16.93
CA MET A 372 6.87 -22.44 15.83
C MET A 372 6.52 -23.07 14.49
N ASN A 373 6.56 -24.40 14.36
CA ASN A 373 6.14 -25.12 13.15
C ASN A 373 4.71 -24.76 12.74
N ARG A 374 3.79 -24.65 13.70
CA ARG A 374 2.44 -24.15 13.44
C ARG A 374 2.43 -22.71 12.91
N THR A 375 3.13 -21.78 13.58
CA THR A 375 3.25 -20.38 13.14
C THR A 375 3.84 -20.25 11.74
N LEU A 376 4.85 -21.06 11.41
CA LEU A 376 5.45 -21.10 10.07
C LEU A 376 4.41 -21.47 9.03
N LEU A 377 3.68 -22.57 9.23
CA LEU A 377 2.65 -23.02 8.28
C LEU A 377 1.50 -22.01 8.14
N GLU A 378 1.08 -21.38 9.23
CA GLU A 378 0.06 -20.32 9.19
C GLU A 378 0.51 -19.13 8.33
N ARG A 379 1.73 -18.62 8.54
CA ARG A 379 2.28 -17.53 7.72
C ARG A 379 2.52 -17.93 6.27
N VAL A 380 3.00 -19.14 6.01
CA VAL A 380 3.16 -19.69 4.65
C VAL A 380 1.81 -19.71 3.94
N ARG A 381 0.73 -20.15 4.60
CA ARG A 381 -0.63 -20.14 4.01
C ARG A 381 -1.08 -18.72 3.67
N CYS A 382 -0.88 -17.76 4.58
CA CYS A 382 -1.22 -16.36 4.33
C CYS A 382 -0.47 -15.80 3.11
N MET A 383 0.86 -15.98 3.09
CA MET A 383 1.71 -15.46 2.02
C MET A 383 1.37 -16.06 0.66
N LEU A 384 1.15 -17.38 0.57
CA LEU A 384 0.77 -18.02 -0.69
C LEU A 384 -0.60 -17.55 -1.18
N SER A 385 -1.54 -17.33 -0.25
CA SER A 385 -2.88 -16.84 -0.57
C SER A 385 -2.84 -15.39 -1.08
N ASP A 386 -2.12 -14.50 -0.40
CA ASP A 386 -1.92 -13.10 -0.81
C ASP A 386 -1.22 -13.00 -2.17
N ALA A 387 -0.17 -13.80 -2.35
CA ALA A 387 0.58 -13.89 -3.59
C ALA A 387 -0.19 -14.56 -4.74
N LYS A 388 -1.32 -15.23 -4.46
CA LYS A 388 -2.06 -16.07 -5.42
C LYS A 388 -1.17 -17.15 -6.05
N LEU A 389 -0.23 -17.69 -5.28
CA LEU A 389 0.71 -18.72 -5.74
C LEU A 389 0.23 -20.12 -5.38
N PRO A 390 0.46 -21.12 -6.27
CA PRO A 390 0.18 -22.52 -5.98
C PRO A 390 0.91 -23.03 -4.73
N LYS A 391 0.32 -24.04 -4.08
CA LYS A 391 0.86 -24.62 -2.84
C LYS A 391 2.28 -25.20 -2.99
N HIS A 392 2.73 -25.57 -4.18
CA HIS A 392 4.10 -26.10 -4.38
C HIS A 392 5.19 -25.05 -4.11
N PHE A 393 4.87 -23.75 -4.04
CA PHE A 393 5.80 -22.71 -3.60
C PHE A 393 6.03 -22.67 -2.07
N TRP A 394 5.44 -23.59 -1.30
CA TRP A 394 5.52 -23.55 0.17
C TRP A 394 6.96 -23.55 0.71
N GLY A 395 7.91 -24.19 0.03
CA GLY A 395 9.32 -24.21 0.44
C GLY A 395 9.97 -22.83 0.37
N GLU A 396 9.75 -22.10 -0.72
CA GLU A 396 10.25 -20.73 -0.91
C GLU A 396 9.58 -19.75 0.05
N ALA A 397 8.26 -19.90 0.23
CA ALA A 397 7.51 -19.14 1.22
C ALA A 397 8.04 -19.41 2.65
N LEU A 398 8.35 -20.67 2.99
CA LEU A 398 8.88 -21.06 4.29
C LEU A 398 10.21 -20.39 4.61
N TYR A 399 11.17 -20.41 3.67
CA TYR A 399 12.45 -19.71 3.86
C TYR A 399 12.25 -18.20 4.04
N THR A 400 11.35 -17.60 3.27
CA THR A 400 11.00 -16.18 3.41
C THR A 400 10.39 -15.87 4.77
N VAL A 401 9.47 -16.71 5.26
CA VAL A 401 8.88 -16.57 6.60
C VAL A 401 9.94 -16.64 7.68
N VAL A 402 10.89 -17.58 7.59
CA VAL A 402 11.96 -17.74 8.60
C VAL A 402 12.89 -16.54 8.62
N HIS A 403 13.29 -16.05 7.44
CA HIS A 403 14.07 -14.82 7.30
C HIS A 403 13.39 -13.66 8.01
N VAL A 404 12.12 -13.44 7.71
CA VAL A 404 11.33 -12.37 8.35
C VAL A 404 11.14 -12.61 9.84
N ILE A 405 10.85 -13.83 10.30
CA ILE A 405 10.66 -14.11 11.73
C ILE A 405 11.89 -13.72 12.53
N ASN A 406 13.09 -14.03 12.04
CA ASN A 406 14.35 -13.66 12.69
C ASN A 406 14.55 -12.14 12.77
N LEU A 407 13.92 -11.38 11.87
CA LEU A 407 13.89 -9.91 11.84
C LEU A 407 12.70 -9.32 12.62
N THR A 408 11.83 -10.12 13.24
CA THR A 408 10.63 -9.60 13.93
C THR A 408 10.72 -9.73 15.45
N PRO A 409 10.11 -8.79 16.21
CA PRO A 409 10.22 -8.78 17.67
C PRO A 409 9.45 -9.94 18.28
N THR A 410 10.00 -10.50 19.36
CA THR A 410 9.38 -11.59 20.11
C THR A 410 9.09 -11.16 21.54
N VAL A 411 7.85 -11.37 22.00
CA VAL A 411 7.41 -10.99 23.37
C VAL A 411 8.30 -11.61 24.46
N ILE A 412 8.72 -12.87 24.26
CA ILE A 412 9.59 -13.61 25.19
C ILE A 412 10.96 -12.92 25.36
N LEU A 413 11.39 -12.14 24.37
CA LEU A 413 12.66 -11.42 24.38
C LEU A 413 12.47 -9.94 24.77
N ASN A 414 11.42 -9.62 25.52
CA ASN A 414 11.04 -8.23 25.83
C ASN A 414 10.88 -7.38 24.55
N SER A 415 10.31 -7.98 23.51
CA SER A 415 10.15 -7.38 22.18
C SER A 415 11.48 -7.06 21.47
N GLU A 416 12.58 -7.71 21.84
CA GLU A 416 13.79 -7.73 21.02
C GLU A 416 13.70 -8.69 19.83
N VAL A 417 14.57 -8.44 18.85
CA VAL A 417 14.63 -9.14 17.56
C VAL A 417 15.69 -10.25 17.63
N PRO A 418 15.37 -11.51 17.24
CA PRO A 418 16.33 -12.62 17.29
C PRO A 418 17.66 -12.34 16.61
N GLU A 419 17.63 -11.68 15.45
CA GLU A 419 18.84 -11.29 14.70
C GLU A 419 19.77 -10.40 15.51
N LYS A 420 19.20 -9.42 16.23
CA LYS A 420 19.95 -8.50 17.08
C LYS A 420 20.57 -9.22 18.28
N ILE A 421 19.88 -10.18 18.88
CA ILE A 421 20.44 -10.95 19.99
C ILE A 421 21.56 -11.88 19.52
N TRP A 422 21.42 -12.46 18.33
CA TRP A 422 22.40 -13.40 17.78
C TRP A 422 23.67 -12.70 17.31
N PHE A 423 23.54 -11.61 16.54
CA PHE A 423 24.68 -10.92 15.93
C PHE A 423 25.13 -9.65 16.68
N GLY A 424 24.36 -9.18 17.65
CA GLY A 424 24.64 -7.94 18.39
C GLY A 424 24.45 -6.66 17.57
N LYS A 425 23.90 -6.74 16.35
CA LYS A 425 23.71 -5.62 15.43
C LYS A 425 22.24 -5.42 15.11
N ASN A 426 21.82 -4.17 14.94
CA ASN A 426 20.48 -3.87 14.44
C ASN A 426 20.37 -4.29 12.97
N ALA A 427 19.24 -4.87 12.58
CA ALA A 427 18.98 -5.23 11.20
C ALA A 427 18.35 -4.06 10.44
N SER A 428 18.68 -3.93 9.15
CA SER A 428 17.90 -3.10 8.21
C SER A 428 16.69 -3.90 7.70
N TYR A 429 15.62 -3.18 7.37
CA TYR A 429 14.39 -3.71 6.80
C TYR A 429 14.17 -3.25 5.35
N ASP A 430 15.08 -2.43 4.81
CA ASP A 430 14.92 -1.75 3.52
C ASP A 430 14.93 -2.71 2.33
N HIS A 431 15.51 -3.90 2.52
CA HIS A 431 15.53 -4.95 1.52
C HIS A 431 14.23 -5.77 1.48
N LEU A 432 13.36 -5.66 2.49
CA LEU A 432 12.16 -6.49 2.58
C LEU A 432 11.15 -6.10 1.50
N ARG A 433 10.61 -7.10 0.81
CA ARG A 433 9.62 -6.92 -0.26
C ARG A 433 8.44 -7.87 -0.07
N VAL A 434 7.27 -7.49 -0.59
CA VAL A 434 6.08 -8.34 -0.58
C VAL A 434 6.32 -9.61 -1.40
N PHE A 435 6.29 -10.76 -0.73
CA PHE A 435 6.41 -12.07 -1.39
C PHE A 435 5.32 -12.26 -2.45
N GLY A 436 5.70 -12.81 -3.59
CA GLY A 436 4.79 -13.05 -4.72
C GLY A 436 4.52 -11.82 -5.59
N CYS A 437 5.10 -10.66 -5.26
CA CYS A 437 4.92 -9.48 -6.09
C CYS A 437 5.60 -9.64 -7.45
N LYS A 438 5.09 -8.88 -8.41
CA LYS A 438 5.68 -8.75 -9.74
C LYS A 438 6.99 -7.97 -9.64
N ALA A 439 8.03 -8.48 -10.28
CA ALA A 439 9.34 -7.87 -10.32
C ALA A 439 9.90 -7.87 -11.75
N PHE A 440 10.72 -6.87 -12.08
CA PHE A 440 11.45 -6.79 -13.34
C PHE A 440 12.94 -6.98 -13.07
N VAL A 441 13.45 -8.15 -13.43
CA VAL A 441 14.85 -8.53 -13.23
C VAL A 441 15.66 -8.08 -14.44
N HIS A 442 16.77 -7.36 -14.23
CA HIS A 442 17.63 -6.90 -15.32
C HIS A 442 18.25 -8.08 -16.09
N ILE A 443 18.25 -7.98 -17.43
CA ILE A 443 18.92 -8.94 -18.31
C ILE A 443 20.31 -8.37 -18.65
N PRO A 444 21.40 -9.13 -18.38
CA PRO A 444 22.76 -8.75 -18.73
C PRO A 444 22.91 -8.36 -20.21
N ARG A 445 23.88 -7.50 -20.54
CA ARG A 445 24.05 -6.97 -21.90
C ARG A 445 24.46 -8.03 -22.92
N ASP A 446 25.19 -9.04 -22.46
CA ASP A 446 25.65 -10.20 -23.23
C ASP A 446 24.53 -11.19 -23.57
N GLU A 447 23.43 -11.18 -22.82
CA GLU A 447 22.24 -11.99 -23.07
C GLU A 447 21.19 -11.29 -23.97
N ARG A 448 21.47 -10.09 -24.48
CA ARG A 448 20.48 -9.28 -25.22
C ARG A 448 21.07 -8.44 -26.36
N SER A 449 20.32 -8.34 -27.45
CA SER A 449 20.61 -7.44 -28.57
C SER A 449 20.22 -5.98 -28.26
N LYS A 450 20.63 -5.02 -29.11
CA LYS A 450 20.40 -3.58 -28.89
C LYS A 450 18.93 -3.19 -28.70
N LEU A 451 18.00 -3.89 -29.37
CA LEU A 451 16.56 -3.61 -29.33
C LEU A 451 15.78 -4.54 -28.38
N ASP A 452 16.44 -5.51 -27.77
CA ASP A 452 15.78 -6.46 -26.86
C ASP A 452 15.42 -5.78 -25.53
N THR A 453 14.35 -6.28 -24.90
CA THR A 453 13.90 -5.81 -23.60
C THR A 453 15.03 -5.92 -22.57
N LYS A 454 15.22 -4.87 -21.75
CA LYS A 454 16.28 -4.82 -20.74
C LYS A 454 15.97 -5.62 -19.48
N THR A 455 14.74 -6.09 -19.33
CA THR A 455 14.26 -6.76 -18.12
C THR A 455 13.38 -7.94 -18.47
N ARG A 456 13.37 -8.95 -17.59
CA ARG A 456 12.43 -10.06 -17.62
C ARG A 456 11.46 -9.91 -16.45
N GLN A 457 10.18 -10.20 -16.69
CA GLN A 457 9.16 -10.13 -15.65
C GLN A 457 9.18 -11.45 -14.85
N CYS A 458 9.39 -11.37 -13.55
CA CYS A 458 9.45 -12.51 -12.64
C CYS A 458 8.58 -12.30 -11.39
N ILE A 459 8.37 -13.37 -10.64
CA ILE A 459 7.69 -13.36 -9.35
C ILE A 459 8.75 -13.35 -8.25
N PHE A 460 8.69 -12.41 -7.31
CA PHE A 460 9.56 -12.43 -6.14
C PHE A 460 9.20 -13.59 -5.20
N ILE A 461 10.16 -14.44 -4.86
CA ILE A 461 9.94 -15.67 -4.05
C ILE A 461 10.86 -15.78 -2.85
N GLY A 462 11.60 -14.74 -2.49
CA GLY A 462 12.38 -14.70 -1.26
C GLY A 462 13.81 -14.22 -1.44
N TYR A 463 14.62 -14.44 -0.41
CA TYR A 463 15.97 -13.89 -0.29
C TYR A 463 17.02 -14.97 -0.56
N GLY A 464 18.15 -14.59 -1.14
CA GLY A 464 19.33 -15.45 -1.32
C GLY A 464 20.08 -15.67 -0.01
N GLU A 465 21.03 -16.62 -0.04
CA GLU A 465 21.94 -16.87 1.09
C GLU A 465 23.05 -15.81 1.16
N ASP A 466 23.40 -15.20 0.02
CA ASP A 466 24.35 -14.11 -0.09
C ASP A 466 23.68 -12.76 0.21
N GLU A 467 24.44 -11.84 0.81
CA GLU A 467 23.94 -10.50 1.12
C GLU A 467 23.44 -9.78 -0.14
N PHE A 468 22.21 -9.25 -0.06
CA PHE A 468 21.55 -8.42 -1.08
C PHE A 468 21.19 -9.10 -2.42
N VAL A 469 21.14 -10.43 -2.46
CA VAL A 469 20.62 -11.16 -3.63
C VAL A 469 19.17 -11.59 -3.39
N TYR A 470 18.28 -11.28 -4.34
CA TYR A 470 16.89 -11.72 -4.30
C TYR A 470 16.69 -12.96 -5.18
N ARG A 471 15.69 -13.78 -4.82
CA ARG A 471 15.26 -14.96 -5.58
C ARG A 471 13.93 -14.68 -6.27
N PHE A 472 13.85 -15.13 -7.51
CA PHE A 472 12.69 -14.94 -8.38
C PHE A 472 12.29 -16.25 -9.06
N TYR A 473 11.03 -16.38 -9.40
CA TYR A 473 10.54 -17.40 -10.33
C TYR A 473 10.19 -16.74 -11.65
N ASP A 474 10.81 -17.20 -12.73
CA ASP A 474 10.46 -16.82 -14.09
C ASP A 474 9.31 -17.71 -14.57
N PRO A 475 8.09 -17.17 -14.75
CA PRO A 475 6.95 -17.98 -15.18
C PRO A 475 7.01 -18.40 -16.65
N VAL A 476 7.81 -17.74 -17.47
CA VAL A 476 8.00 -18.08 -18.91
C VAL A 476 8.94 -19.26 -19.01
N GLU A 477 10.12 -19.12 -18.41
CA GLU A 477 11.19 -20.13 -18.45
C GLU A 477 10.99 -21.26 -17.43
N LYS A 478 10.05 -21.09 -16.49
CA LYS A 478 9.75 -22.00 -15.37
C LYS A 478 10.98 -22.32 -14.51
N LYS A 479 11.86 -21.33 -14.32
CA LYS A 479 13.12 -21.48 -13.59
C LYS A 479 13.27 -20.46 -12.47
N LEU A 480 14.12 -20.81 -11.50
CA LEU A 480 14.51 -19.90 -10.44
C LEU A 480 15.65 -18.99 -10.93
N VAL A 481 15.53 -17.70 -10.66
CA VAL A 481 16.51 -16.67 -11.04
C VAL A 481 16.98 -15.97 -9.77
N ARG A 482 18.27 -15.63 -9.70
CA ARG A 482 18.84 -14.81 -8.64
C ARG A 482 19.32 -13.49 -9.24
N SER A 483 19.00 -12.37 -8.59
CA SER A 483 19.49 -11.06 -9.03
C SER A 483 19.43 -10.03 -7.91
N ARG A 484 20.35 -9.07 -7.97
CA ARG A 484 20.31 -7.83 -7.19
C ARG A 484 19.68 -6.66 -7.97
N ASP A 485 19.78 -6.70 -9.29
CA ASP A 485 19.37 -5.61 -10.19
C ASP A 485 17.91 -5.82 -10.59
N VAL A 486 17.00 -5.27 -9.77
CA VAL A 486 15.57 -5.52 -9.86
C VAL A 486 14.74 -4.27 -9.53
N GLN A 487 13.59 -4.14 -10.18
CA GLN A 487 12.52 -3.22 -9.78
C GLN A 487 11.28 -4.00 -9.36
N PHE A 488 10.66 -3.62 -8.24
CA PHE A 488 9.50 -4.31 -7.66
C PHE A 488 8.20 -3.52 -7.87
N MET A 489 7.11 -4.24 -8.12
CA MET A 489 5.74 -3.73 -8.10
C MET A 489 4.94 -4.48 -7.04
N GLU A 490 5.07 -4.05 -5.77
CA GLU A 490 4.57 -4.76 -4.58
C GLU A 490 3.03 -4.78 -4.43
N ASP A 491 2.35 -3.93 -5.18
CA ASP A 491 0.91 -3.86 -5.36
C ASP A 491 0.39 -4.85 -6.42
N GLN A 492 1.28 -5.41 -7.25
CA GLN A 492 0.91 -6.26 -8.38
C GLN A 492 1.34 -7.71 -8.19
N THR A 493 0.47 -8.62 -8.60
CA THR A 493 0.78 -10.05 -8.79
C THR A 493 0.75 -10.38 -10.28
N ILE A 494 1.57 -11.33 -10.71
CA ILE A 494 1.49 -11.82 -12.10
C ILE A 494 0.22 -12.66 -12.22
N LYS A 495 -0.83 -12.09 -12.82
CA LYS A 495 -2.06 -12.80 -13.18
C LYS A 495 -1.74 -13.78 -14.32
N ARG A 496 -1.31 -15.00 -14.04
CA ARG A 496 -1.31 -16.14 -14.98
C ARG A 496 -0.84 -17.42 -14.26
N TYR A 497 -1.79 -18.33 -14.02
CA TYR A 497 -1.56 -19.77 -14.03
C TYR A 497 -2.63 -20.39 -14.91
#